data_AF-A0A8T6JBL9-F1
#
_entry.id   AF-A0A8T6JBL9-F1
#
_cell.length_a   1.000
_cell.length_b   1.000
_cell.length_c   1.000
_cell.angle_alpha   90.00
_cell.angle_beta   90.00
_cell.angle_gamma   90.00
#
_symmetry.space_group_name_H-M   'P 1'
#
loop_
_entity.id
_entity.type
_entity.pdbx_description
1 polymer ?
#
loop_
_entity_poly.entity_id
_entity_poly.type
_entity_poly.pdbx_seq_one_letter_code
_entity_poly.pdbx_strand_id
1 'polypeptide(L)' 'MQGAVIRQRISRLTRQQLSGGLRGVERECLRVTPAGRVAPTPHGEDLGSALTHRYITTDFAEALLELITPPVKSTH' A
#
# COMPACT_ATOMS: atom_id res chain seq x y z
N MET A 1 -13.07 -5.74 25.75
CA MET A 1 -13.36 -7.19 25.67
C MET A 1 -13.42 -7.77 24.24
N GLN A 2 -13.25 -7.00 23.16
CA GLN A 2 -13.36 -7.53 21.77
C GLN A 2 -12.11 -8.26 21.23
N GLY A 3 -10.93 -8.07 21.81
CA GLY A 3 -9.70 -8.72 21.33
C GLY A 3 -9.52 -10.20 21.73
N ALA A 4 -10.26 -10.71 22.71
CA ALA A 4 -10.08 -12.06 23.24
C ALA A 4 -10.53 -13.15 22.24
N VAL A 5 -11.66 -12.93 21.57
CA VAL A 5 -12.27 -13.90 20.65
C VAL A 5 -11.44 -14.06 19.37
N ILE A 6 -10.92 -12.97 18.81
CA ILE A 6 -10.07 -13.02 17.60
C ILE A 6 -8.78 -13.79 17.90
N ARG A 7 -8.12 -13.49 19.03
CA ARG A 7 -6.91 -14.21 19.45
C ARG A 7 -7.16 -15.70 19.65
N GLN A 8 -8.26 -16.07 20.31
CA GLN A 8 -8.65 -17.47 20.51
C GLN A 8 -8.97 -18.21 19.20
N ARG A 9 -9.49 -17.52 18.19
CA ARG A 9 -9.75 -18.11 16.86
C ARG A 9 -8.45 -18.29 16.07
N ILE A 10 -7.58 -17.28 16.06
CA ILE A 10 -6.28 -17.35 15.40
C ILE A 10 -5.41 -18.46 16.00
N SER A 11 -5.44 -18.64 17.33
CA SER A 11 -4.64 -19.67 18.00
C SER A 11 -5.03 -21.10 17.65
N ARG A 12 -6.19 -21.32 17.02
CA ARG A 12 -6.65 -22.64 16.56
C ARG A 12 -6.26 -22.93 15.10
N LEU A 13 -5.74 -21.95 14.37
CA LEU A 13 -5.35 -22.11 12.97
C LEU A 13 -3.95 -22.68 12.87
N THR A 14 -3.76 -23.61 11.93
CA THR A 14 -2.45 -24.17 11.58
C THR A 14 -1.77 -23.32 10.50
N ARG A 15 -0.44 -23.46 10.38
CA ARG A 15 0.33 -22.79 9.30
C ARG A 15 -0.21 -23.13 7.91
N GLN A 16 -0.67 -24.36 7.70
CA GLN A 16 -1.24 -24.79 6.42
C GLN A 16 -2.55 -24.06 6.11
N GLN A 17 -3.42 -23.86 7.10
CA GLN A 17 -4.67 -23.10 6.96
C GLN A 17 -4.43 -21.60 6.72
N LEU A 18 -3.25 -21.08 7.11
CA LEU A 18 -2.84 -19.68 6.90
C LEU A 18 -1.96 -19.50 5.65
N SER A 19 -1.60 -20.59 4.97
CA SER A 19 -0.72 -20.57 3.80
C SER A 19 -1.51 -20.37 2.50
N GLY A 20 -0.85 -19.89 1.45
CA GLY A 20 -1.44 -19.75 0.10
C GLY A 20 -2.17 -18.43 -0.17
N GLY A 21 -2.25 -17.52 0.79
CA GLY A 21 -2.75 -16.16 0.57
C GLY A 21 -1.88 -15.37 -0.42
N LEU A 22 -2.51 -14.49 -1.19
CA LEU A 22 -1.83 -13.52 -2.04
C LEU A 22 -1.30 -12.35 -1.20
N ARG A 23 -0.26 -11.68 -1.68
CA ARG A 23 0.38 -10.53 -1.04
C ARG A 23 0.54 -9.39 -2.03
N GLY A 24 0.09 -8.21 -1.65
CA GLY A 24 0.41 -6.94 -2.30
C GLY A 24 1.11 -6.02 -1.30
N VAL A 25 1.79 -5.00 -1.80
CA VAL A 25 2.46 -3.97 -1.02
C VAL A 25 1.97 -2.61 -1.48
N GLU A 26 1.71 -1.76 -0.50
CA GLU A 26 1.47 -0.34 -0.66
C GLU A 26 2.66 0.40 -0.02
N ARG A 27 3.15 1.44 -0.69
CA ARG A 27 4.22 2.28 -0.15
C ARG A 27 3.93 3.74 -0.44
N GLU A 28 3.85 4.51 0.63
CA GLU A 28 3.70 5.96 0.59
C GLU A 28 5.05 6.68 0.66
N CYS A 29 5.20 7.75 -0.11
CA CYS A 29 6.37 8.63 -0.04
C CYS A 29 6.03 10.05 -0.52
N LEU A 30 6.49 11.05 0.22
CA LEU A 30 6.37 12.44 -0.21
C LEU A 30 7.32 12.73 -1.37
N ARG A 31 6.79 13.34 -2.43
CA ARG A 31 7.60 14.02 -3.44
C ARG A 31 8.27 15.22 -2.79
N VAL A 32 9.57 15.39 -3.03
CA VAL A 32 10.37 16.48 -2.47
C VAL A 32 11.15 17.21 -3.55
N THR A 33 11.39 18.49 -3.31
CA THR A 33 12.35 19.32 -4.04
C THR A 33 13.79 18.91 -3.69
N PRO A 34 14.80 19.30 -4.49
CA PRO A 34 16.22 19.04 -4.16
C PRO A 34 16.66 19.61 -2.80
N ALA A 35 15.95 20.61 -2.29
CA ALA A 35 16.18 21.18 -0.96
C ALA A 35 15.48 20.41 0.19
N GLY A 36 14.87 19.25 -0.10
CA GLY A 36 14.19 18.41 0.90
C GLY A 36 12.82 18.92 1.36
N ARG A 37 12.24 19.92 0.68
CA ARG A 37 10.90 20.44 0.98
C ARG A 37 9.85 19.68 0.19
N VAL A 38 8.64 19.51 0.72
CA VAL A 38 7.50 18.91 -0.01
C VAL A 38 7.31 19.61 -1.35
N ALA A 39 7.20 18.82 -2.42
CA ALA A 39 7.06 19.34 -3.76
C ALA A 39 5.70 20.05 -3.92
N PRO A 40 5.67 21.31 -4.39
CA PRO A 40 4.42 22.05 -4.61
C PRO A 40 3.78 21.75 -5.98
N THR A 41 4.45 20.99 -6.83
CA THR A 41 3.95 20.64 -8.17
C THR A 41 2.79 19.66 -8.07
N PRO A 42 1.83 19.71 -8.99
CA PRO A 42 0.76 18.70 -9.07
C PRO A 42 1.32 17.29 -9.36
N HIS A 43 0.46 16.29 -9.28
CA HIS A 43 0.73 14.94 -9.75
C HIS A 43 1.25 14.97 -11.19
N GLY A 44 2.27 14.15 -11.48
CA GLY A 44 2.91 14.16 -12.80
C GLY A 44 1.99 13.58 -13.86
N GLU A 45 1.76 14.30 -14.95
CA GLU A 45 0.89 13.85 -16.06
C GLU A 45 1.36 12.51 -16.66
N ASP A 46 2.68 12.29 -16.71
CA ASP A 46 3.29 11.04 -17.18
C ASP A 46 2.98 9.82 -16.29
N LEU A 47 2.55 10.05 -15.04
CA LEU A 47 2.11 8.98 -14.13
C LEU A 47 0.63 8.61 -14.32
N GLY A 48 -0.07 9.32 -15.21
CA GLY A 48 -1.49 9.14 -15.49
C GLY A 48 -2.39 9.83 -14.46
N SER A 49 -3.61 9.33 -14.33
CA SER A 49 -4.61 9.89 -13.42
C SER A 49 -4.52 9.23 -12.05
N ALA A 50 -4.19 9.98 -11.00
CA ALA A 50 -4.19 9.49 -9.63
C ALA A 50 -5.53 8.82 -9.24
N LEU A 51 -6.66 9.32 -9.76
CA LEU A 51 -7.99 8.78 -9.48
C LEU A 51 -8.21 7.35 -10.03
N THR A 52 -7.53 6.97 -11.12
CA THR A 52 -7.86 5.73 -11.86
C THR A 52 -6.68 4.83 -12.20
N HIS A 53 -5.45 5.31 -12.00
CA HIS A 53 -4.25 4.55 -12.33
C HIS A 53 -4.04 3.40 -11.32
N ARG A 54 -3.81 2.18 -11.83
CA ARG A 54 -3.88 0.94 -11.03
C ARG A 54 -2.70 0.69 -10.09
N TYR A 55 -1.58 1.39 -10.30
CA TYR A 55 -0.32 1.10 -9.61
C TYR A 55 0.31 2.30 -8.92
N ILE A 56 -0.16 3.50 -9.25
CA ILE A 56 0.43 4.77 -8.81
C ILE A 56 -0.74 5.71 -8.58
N THR A 57 -0.85 6.23 -7.37
CA THR A 57 -1.89 7.19 -6.99
C THR A 57 -1.31 8.19 -5.98
N THR A 58 -2.18 9.00 -5.39
CA THR A 58 -1.87 9.86 -4.26
C THR A 58 -2.80 9.49 -3.10
N ASP A 59 -2.27 9.47 -1.88
CA ASP A 59 -3.09 9.32 -0.67
C ASP A 59 -3.57 10.71 -0.20
N PHE A 60 -3.46 11.05 1.09
CA PHE A 60 -4.05 12.25 1.69
C PHE A 60 -3.67 13.56 0.98
N ALA A 61 -2.44 13.66 0.48
CA ALA A 61 -1.92 14.87 -0.14
C ALA A 61 -1.54 14.62 -1.61
N GLU A 62 -1.74 15.65 -2.45
CA GLU A 62 -1.29 15.67 -3.85
C GLU A 62 0.19 15.32 -4.03
N ALA A 63 1.02 15.65 -3.03
CA ALA A 63 2.46 15.36 -3.02
C ALA A 63 2.82 13.99 -2.42
N LEU A 64 1.88 13.29 -1.79
CA LEU A 64 2.10 11.98 -1.16
C LEU A 64 1.79 10.88 -2.17
N LEU A 65 2.81 10.46 -2.92
CA LEU A 65 2.66 9.35 -3.86
C LEU A 65 2.45 8.05 -3.09
N GLU A 66 1.57 7.22 -3.63
CA GLU A 66 1.35 5.85 -3.19
C GLU A 66 1.60 4.89 -4.34
N LEU A 67 2.47 3.90 -4.11
CA LEU A 67 2.78 2.83 -5.07
C LEU A 67 2.09 1.55 -4.61
N ILE A 68 1.29 0.95 -5.50
CA ILE A 68 0.44 -0.20 -5.22
C ILE A 68 0.80 -1.34 -6.17
N THR A 69 1.10 -2.52 -5.62
CA THR A 69 1.36 -3.72 -6.43
C THR A 69 0.13 -4.62 -6.54
N PRO A 70 -0.08 -5.32 -7.67
CA PRO A 70 -1.03 -6.43 -7.72
C PRO A 70 -0.73 -7.50 -6.65
N PRO A 71 -1.77 -8.19 -6.14
CA PRO A 71 -1.57 -9.29 -5.22
C PRO A 71 -0.95 -10.51 -5.93
N VAL A 72 0.15 -11.04 -5.40
CA VAL A 72 0.89 -12.18 -5.96
C VAL A 72 1.08 -13.32 -4.96
N LYS A 73 1.26 -14.55 -5.45
CA LYS A 73 1.45 -15.75 -4.60
C LYS A 73 2.82 -15.77 -3.89
N SER A 74 3.85 -15.26 -4.56
CA SER A 74 5.24 -15.27 -4.13
C SER A 74 5.85 -13.88 -4.34
N THR A 75 6.73 -13.49 -3.42
CA THR A 75 7.57 -12.28 -3.48
C THR A 75 8.97 -12.58 -4.03
N HIS A 76 9.23 -13.83 -4.43
CA HIS A 76 10.44 -14.31 -5.10
C HIS A 76 10.15 -14.59 -6.58
#